data_AF-A0A936XWT0-F1
#
_entry.id   AF-A0A936XWT0-F1
#
_cell.length_a   1.000
_cell.length_b   1.000
_cell.length_c   1.000
_cell.angle_alpha   90.00
_cell.angle_beta   90.00
_cell.angle_gamma   90.00
#
_symmetry.space_group_name_H-M   'P 1'
#
loop_
_entity.id
_entity.type
_entity.pdbx_description
1 polymer ?
#
loop_
_entity_poly.entity_id
_entity_poly.type
_entity_poly.pdbx_seq_one_letter_code
_entity_poly.pdbx_strand_id
1 'polypeptide(L)' 'MCKHEEKSCPRCSTAFECKVGTIMQCQCSVIQLSSEERVYVESKFEDCLCIDCLAALQKEYVFLKEKHSYK' A
#
# COMPACT_ATOMS: atom_id res chain seq x y z
N MET A 1 5.90 2.98 -27.08
CA MET A 1 6.18 1.85 -26.16
C MET A 1 5.99 2.37 -24.75
N CYS A 2 4.85 2.10 -24.13
CA CYS A 2 4.60 2.53 -22.76
C CYS A 2 5.52 1.72 -21.86
N LYS A 3 6.60 2.34 -21.37
CA LYS A 3 7.46 1.75 -20.34
C LYS A 3 6.63 1.75 -19.06
N HIS A 4 5.86 0.69 -18.84
CA HIS A 4 5.29 0.44 -17.53
C HIS A 4 6.47 0.18 -16.60
N GLU A 5 6.67 1.04 -15.61
CA GLU A 5 7.74 0.86 -14.63
C GLU A 5 7.31 -0.30 -13.72
N GLU A 6 7.77 -1.51 -14.05
CA GLU A 6 7.69 -2.64 -13.13
C GLU A 6 8.54 -2.31 -11.92
N LYS A 7 7.88 -1.95 -10.82
CA LYS A 7 8.51 -1.71 -9.53
C LYS A 7 8.50 -3.01 -8.74
N SER A 8 9.54 -3.22 -7.95
CA SER A 8 9.57 -4.32 -6.99
C SER A 8 9.05 -3.81 -5.65
N CYS A 9 8.07 -4.50 -5.07
CA CYS A 9 7.54 -4.14 -3.76
C CYS A 9 8.64 -4.30 -2.71
N PRO A 10 9.02 -3.27 -1.93
CA PRO A 10 10.09 -3.37 -0.93
C PRO A 10 9.73 -4.33 0.22
N ARG A 11 8.44 -4.66 0.42
CA ARG A 11 7.97 -5.55 1.50
C ARG A 11 8.02 -7.03 1.13
N CYS A 12 7.60 -7.39 -0.07
CA CYS A 12 7.49 -8.81 -0.49
C CYS A 12 8.37 -9.16 -1.69
N SER A 13 9.10 -8.19 -2.24
CA SER A 13 9.94 -8.31 -3.44
C SER A 13 9.20 -8.77 -4.70
N THR A 14 7.86 -8.72 -4.70
CA THR A 14 7.04 -9.04 -5.88
C THR A 14 7.07 -7.87 -6.85
N ALA A 15 7.31 -8.18 -8.13
CA ALA A 15 7.16 -7.21 -9.21
C ALA A 15 5.67 -6.83 -9.37
N PHE A 16 5.39 -5.54 -9.40
CA PHE A 16 4.05 -5.02 -9.64
C PHE A 16 4.10 -3.82 -10.58
N GLU A 17 2.99 -3.61 -11.28
CA GLU A 17 2.88 -2.52 -12.22
C GLU A 17 2.53 -1.23 -11.47
N CYS A 18 3.52 -0.38 -11.24
CA CYS A 18 3.32 0.94 -10.64
C CYS A 18 3.05 1.96 -11.76
N LYS A 19 1.81 2.42 -11.87
CA LYS A 19 1.43 3.49 -12.79
C LYS A 19 1.37 4.83 -12.08
N VAL A 20 2.48 5.31 -11.52
CA VAL A 20 2.50 6.62 -10.84
C VAL A 20 2.07 7.76 -11.79
N GLY A 21 2.42 7.66 -13.08
CA GLY A 21 1.98 8.60 -14.12
C GLY A 21 0.48 8.53 -14.46
N THR A 22 -0.22 7.50 -14.00
CA THR A 22 -1.68 7.37 -14.11
C THR A 22 -2.19 6.67 -12.85
N ILE A 23 -2.09 7.36 -11.71
CA ILE A 23 -2.40 6.79 -10.39
C ILE A 23 -3.79 6.14 -10.34
N MET A 24 -4.77 6.70 -11.05
CA MET A 24 -6.12 6.16 -11.21
C MET A 24 -6.17 4.73 -11.78
N GLN A 25 -5.14 4.31 -12.53
CA GLN A 25 -4.98 2.96 -13.09
C GLN A 25 -3.96 2.12 -12.34
N CYS A 26 -3.36 2.64 -11.27
CA CYS A 26 -2.42 1.89 -10.46
C CYS A 26 -3.18 0.90 -9.56
N GLN A 27 -2.60 -0.29 -9.35
CA GLN A 27 -3.20 -1.33 -8.51
C GLN A 27 -3.43 -0.83 -7.08
N CYS A 28 -2.60 0.10 -6.59
CA CYS A 28 -2.79 0.73 -5.28
C CYS A 28 -4.02 1.65 -5.19
N SER A 29 -4.58 2.12 -6.31
CA SER A 29 -5.79 2.96 -6.29
C SER A 29 -7.08 2.15 -6.12
N VAL A 30 -7.02 0.84 -6.30
CA VAL A 30 -8.16 -0.07 -6.12
C VAL A 30 -8.46 -0.26 -4.62
N ILE A 31 -7.43 -0.19 -3.78
CA ILE A 31 -7.59 -0.31 -2.32
C ILE A 31 -7.87 1.05 -1.68
N GLN A 32 -8.93 1.10 -0.88
CA GLN A 32 -9.33 2.30 -0.14
C GLN A 32 -8.70 2.28 1.25
N LEU A 33 -7.59 2.99 1.41
CA LEU A 33 -6.96 3.24 2.71
C LEU A 33 -7.47 4.56 3.30
N SER A 34 -7.86 4.54 4.57
CA SER A 34 -8.20 5.71 5.38
C SER A 34 -6.97 6.57 5.64
N SER A 35 -7.17 7.82 6.05
CA SER A 35 -6.08 8.76 6.34
C SER A 35 -5.08 8.19 7.35
N GLU A 36 -5.57 7.55 8.43
CA GLU A 36 -4.72 6.95 9.45
C GLU A 36 -3.88 5.78 8.90
N GLU A 37 -4.50 4.92 8.08
CA GLU A 37 -3.85 3.76 7.46
C GLU A 37 -2.77 4.22 6.47
N ARG A 38 -3.03 5.28 5.70
CA ARG A 38 -2.04 5.90 4.80
C ARG A 38 -0.84 6.43 5.56
N VAL A 39 -1.06 7.16 6.65
CA VAL A 39 0.02 7.66 7.51
C VAL A 39 0.82 6.50 8.11
N TYR A 40 0.15 5.42 8.52
CA TYR A 40 0.81 4.23 9.02
C TYR A 40 1.71 3.57 7.96
N VAL A 41 1.22 3.44 6.73
CA VAL A 41 2.00 2.90 5.61
C VAL A 41 3.18 3.81 5.27
N GLU A 42 2.96 5.11 5.12
CA GLU A 42 3.98 6.11 4.79
C GLU A 42 5.07 6.21 5.87
N SER A 43 4.71 6.03 7.14
CA SER A 43 5.66 5.96 8.25
C SER A 43 6.54 4.70 8.23
N LYS A 44 6.16 3.66 7.49
CA LYS A 44 6.87 2.36 7.42
C LYS A 44 7.59 2.15 6.10
N PHE A 45 7.04 2.69 5.01
CA PHE A 45 7.49 2.49 3.65
C PHE A 45 7.43 3.81 2.88
N GLU A 46 8.58 4.25 2.38
CA GLU A 46 8.69 5.48 1.56
C GLU A 46 8.45 5.21 0.06
N ASP A 47 8.33 3.94 -0.32
CA ASP A 47 8.19 3.49 -1.71
C ASP A 47 6.83 2.83 -1.99
N CYS A 48 6.50 2.65 -3.26
CA CYS A 48 5.22 2.05 -3.65
C CYS A 48 5.17 0.56 -3.25
N LEU A 49 4.04 0.15 -2.66
CA LEU A 49 3.75 -1.23 -2.30
C LEU A 49 2.73 -1.85 -3.26
N CYS A 50 2.82 -3.16 -3.45
CA CYS A 50 1.79 -3.92 -4.17
C CYS A 50 0.48 -3.97 -3.39
N ILE A 51 -0.62 -4.27 -4.08
CA ILE A 51 -1.97 -4.33 -3.50
C ILE A 51 -2.08 -5.33 -2.35
N ASP A 52 -1.44 -6.50 -2.47
CA ASP A 52 -1.40 -7.51 -1.40
C ASP A 52 -0.73 -6.98 -0.12
N CYS A 53 0.36 -6.23 -0.27
CA CYS A 53 1.05 -5.65 0.88
C CYS A 53 0.22 -4.53 1.52
N LEU A 54 -0.43 -3.69 0.73
CA LEU A 54 -1.34 -2.67 1.25
C LEU A 54 -2.53 -3.30 1.97
N ALA A 55 -3.13 -4.36 1.42
CA ALA A 55 -4.24 -5.08 2.04
C ALA A 55 -3.83 -5.77 3.35
N ALA A 56 -2.62 -6.31 3.41
CA ALA A 56 -2.08 -6.88 4.65
C ALA A 56 -1.84 -5.81 5.72
N LEU A 57 -1.27 -4.66 5.36
CA LEU A 57 -1.04 -3.53 6.28
C LEU A 57 -2.36 -2.92 6.76
N GLN A 58 -3.37 -2.85 5.88
CA GLN A 58 -4.73 -2.43 6.25
C GLN A 58 -5.29 -3.30 7.38
N LYS A 59 -5.25 -4.64 7.20
CA LYS A 59 -5.70 -5.58 8.23
C LYS A 59 -4.90 -5.43 9.51
N GLU A 60 -3.58 -5.32 9.41
CA GLU A 60 -2.69 -5.15 10.57
C GLU A 60 -3.03 -3.87 11.35
N TYR A 61 -3.29 -2.76 10.66
CA TYR A 61 -3.73 -1.51 11.27
C TYR A 61 -5.09 -1.63 11.96
N VAL A 62 -6.06 -2.29 11.34
CA VAL A 62 -7.38 -2.54 11.94
C VAL A 62 -7.23 -3.32 13.26
N PHE A 63 -6.47 -4.43 13.25
CA PHE A 63 -6.22 -5.21 14.46
C PHE A 63 -5.47 -4.42 15.55
N LEU A 64 -4.52 -3.57 15.16
CA LEU A 64 -3.79 -2.68 16.08
C LEU A 64 -4.74 -1.65 16.71
N LYS A 65 -5.61 -1.02 15.91
CA LYS A 65 -6.58 -0.03 16.37
C LYS A 65 -7.57 -0.63 17.36
N GLU A 66 -8.10 -1.82 17.07
CA GLU A 66 -8.99 -2.55 17.97
C GLU A 66 -8.32 -2.84 19.32
N LYS A 67 -7.05 -3.24 19.31
CA LYS A 67 -6.28 -3.46 20.55
C LYS A 67 -6.00 -2.18 21.33
N HIS A 68 -5.86 -1.04 20.66
CA HIS A 68 -5.59 0.25 21.29
C HIS A 68 -6.84 0.92 21.86
N SER A 69 -8.03 0.52 21.41
CA SER A 69 -9.32 1.03 21.90
C SER A 69 -9.79 0.36 23.20
N TYR A 70 -9.06 -0.64 23.70
CA TYR A 70 -9.30 -1.31 24.98
C TYR A 70 -8.29 -0.85 26.05
N LYS A 71 -8.10 0.47 26.20
CA LYS A 71 -7.27 1.02 27.26
C LYS A 71 -7.96 2.18 27.96
#